data_AF-A0A392UIP6-F1
#
_entry.id   AF-A0A392UIP6-F1
#
_cell.length_a   1.000
_cell.length_b   1.000
_cell.length_c   1.000
_cell.angle_alpha   90.00
_cell.angle_beta   90.00
_cell.angle_gamma   90.00
#
_symmetry.space_group_name_H-M   'P 1'
#
loop_
_entity.id
_entity.type
_entity.pdbx_description
1 polymer ?
#
loop_
_entity_poly.entity_id
_entity_poly.type
_entity_poly.pdbx_seq_one_letter_code
_entity_poly.pdbx_strand_id
1 'polypeptide(L)' 'SGIILDQHPDICTPADVPCERKADLSLDYRLFEGSHAADIAGPSCKKSGDTLTKRQIIADLKETSKALGAKKLKIDRVI' A
#
# COMPACT_ATOMS: atom_id res chain seq x y z
N SER A 1 -10.02 -7.99 -25.73
CA SER A 1 -9.62 -7.88 -24.32
C SER A 1 -8.15 -7.52 -24.24
N GLY A 2 -7.74 -6.77 -23.23
CA GLY A 2 -6.33 -6.40 -23.02
C GLY A 2 -5.58 -7.52 -22.29
N ILE A 3 -4.27 -7.63 -22.54
CA ILE A 3 -3.39 -8.68 -22.02
C ILE A 3 -3.56 -8.93 -20.49
N ILE A 4 -3.78 -7.86 -19.72
CA ILE A 4 -3.94 -7.93 -18.26
C ILE A 4 -5.24 -8.62 -17.84
N LEU A 5 -6.34 -8.36 -18.56
CA LEU A 5 -7.65 -8.93 -18.24
C LEU A 5 -7.72 -10.43 -18.58
N ASP A 6 -6.96 -10.87 -19.59
CA ASP A 6 -6.87 -12.28 -19.96
C ASP A 6 -6.08 -13.09 -18.92
N GLN A 7 -5.11 -12.45 -18.24
CA GLN A 7 -4.32 -13.09 -17.17
C GLN A 7 -5.04 -13.10 -15.82
N HIS A 8 -5.95 -12.13 -15.59
CA HIS A 8 -6.65 -11.94 -14.32
C HIS A 8 -8.14 -11.74 -14.56
N PRO A 9 -8.89 -12.82 -14.83
CA PRO A 9 -10.30 -12.76 -15.19
C PRO A 9 -11.20 -12.25 -14.05
N ASP A 10 -10.69 -12.19 -12.83
CA ASP A 10 -11.34 -11.70 -11.62
C ASP A 10 -11.28 -10.16 -11.45
N ILE A 11 -10.52 -9.44 -12.29
CA ILE A 11 -10.45 -7.97 -12.25
C ILE A 11 -11.77 -7.30 -12.62
N CYS A 12 -12.51 -7.87 -13.57
CA CYS A 12 -13.80 -7.35 -14.00
C CYS A 12 -14.91 -8.27 -13.50
N THR A 13 -15.84 -7.70 -12.74
CA THR A 13 -17.03 -8.37 -12.24
C THR A 13 -18.25 -7.97 -13.09
N PRO A 14 -19.32 -8.77 -13.08
CA PRO A 14 -20.58 -8.40 -13.74
C PRO A 14 -21.23 -7.11 -13.20
N ALA A 15 -20.81 -6.64 -12.01
CA ALA A 15 -21.30 -5.41 -11.41
C ALA A 15 -20.56 -4.15 -11.91
N ASP A 16 -19.43 -4.32 -12.60
CA ASP A 16 -18.66 -3.20 -13.13
C ASP A 16 -19.35 -2.57 -14.33
N VAL A 17 -19.42 -1.24 -14.32
CA VAL A 17 -20.07 -0.45 -15.37
C VAL A 17 -19.00 0.23 -16.22
N PRO A 18 -18.98 0.04 -17.55
CA PRO A 18 -18.11 0.80 -18.44
C PRO A 18 -18.30 2.30 -18.23
N CYS A 19 -17.21 3.02 -17.99
CA CYS A 19 -17.22 4.45 -17.75
C CYS A 19 -16.36 5.14 -18.80
N GLU A 20 -17.00 5.90 -19.68
CA GLU A 20 -16.30 6.73 -20.65
C GLU A 20 -15.73 7.98 -19.97
N ARG A 21 -14.51 8.37 -20.33
CA ARG A 21 -13.95 9.62 -19.83
C ARG A 21 -14.71 10.80 -20.44
N LYS A 22 -15.02 11.80 -19.60
CA LYS A 22 -15.76 13.00 -20.01
C LYS A 22 -15.00 13.95 -20.94
N ALA A 23 -13.68 13.80 -21.05
CA ALA A 23 -12.81 14.66 -21.86
C ALA A 23 -11.76 13.80 -22.54
N ASP A 24 -11.09 14.29 -23.58
CA ASP A 24 -10.03 13.57 -24.29
C ASP A 24 -8.82 13.29 -23.38
N LEU A 25 -8.04 12.25 -23.72
CA LEU A 25 -6.86 11.87 -22.97
C LEU A 25 -5.71 12.64 -23.59
N SER A 26 -5.27 13.70 -22.92
CA SER A 26 -4.06 14.42 -23.28
C SER A 26 -2.93 14.06 -22.32
N LEU A 27 -1.71 14.01 -22.85
CA LEU A 27 -0.50 13.92 -22.07
C LEU A 27 0.07 15.34 -21.93
N ASP A 28 0.41 15.72 -20.70
CA ASP A 28 1.10 17.00 -20.43
C ASP A 28 2.55 16.88 -20.91
N TYR A 29 3.04 17.90 -21.64
CA TYR A 29 4.40 17.90 -22.20
C TYR A 29 5.48 17.79 -21.11
N ARG A 30 5.19 18.21 -19.87
CA ARG A 30 6.06 18.08 -18.70
C ARG A 30 6.35 16.63 -18.32
N LEU A 31 5.58 15.66 -18.81
CA LEU A 31 5.90 14.23 -18.66
C LEU A 31 7.17 13.83 -19.41
N PHE A 32 7.53 14.58 -20.46
CA PHE A 32 8.67 14.30 -21.32
C PHE A 32 9.88 15.21 -21.02
N GLU A 33 9.66 16.30 -20.29
CA GLU A 33 10.72 17.20 -19.83
C GLU A 33 11.11 16.87 -18.38
N GLY A 34 12.33 16.39 -18.16
CA GLY A 34 12.97 16.37 -16.82
C GLY A 34 12.59 15.24 -15.85
N SER A 35 13.33 15.16 -14.73
CA SER A 35 13.07 14.24 -13.62
C SER A 35 12.12 14.89 -12.61
N HIS A 36 10.81 14.88 -12.91
CA HIS A 36 9.79 15.58 -12.12
C HIS A 36 8.80 14.65 -11.42
N ALA A 37 9.26 13.48 -10.99
CA ALA A 37 8.43 12.50 -10.27
C ALA A 37 7.73 13.07 -9.02
N ALA A 38 8.27 14.14 -8.42
CA ALA A 38 7.72 14.78 -7.23
C ALA A 38 6.67 15.88 -7.50
N ASP A 39 6.64 16.50 -8.69
CA ASP A 39 5.79 17.67 -8.97
C ASP A 39 4.45 17.29 -9.64
N ILE A 40 4.38 16.11 -10.27
CA ILE A 40 3.20 15.62 -10.99
C ILE A 40 2.27 14.78 -10.10
N ALA A 41 2.82 14.14 -9.05
CA ALA A 41 2.04 13.39 -8.09
C ALA A 41 1.37 14.35 -7.09
N GLY A 42 0.12 14.72 -7.34
CA GLY A 42 -0.70 15.38 -6.31
C GLY A 42 -0.75 14.53 -5.03
N PRO A 43 -0.86 15.12 -3.83
CA PRO A 43 -0.90 14.36 -2.58
C PRO A 43 -2.20 13.57 -2.48
N SER A 44 -2.25 12.39 -3.09
CA SER A 44 -3.37 11.44 -3.02
C SER A 44 -3.49 10.81 -1.64
N CYS A 45 -2.43 10.88 -0.82
CA CYS A 45 -2.47 10.35 0.53
C CYS A 45 -3.10 11.39 1.47
N LYS A 46 -4.38 11.19 1.79
CA LYS A 46 -4.91 11.67 3.07
C LYS A 46 -3.96 11.17 4.15
N LYS A 47 -3.30 12.07 4.86
CA LYS A 47 -2.50 11.72 6.03
C LYS A 47 -3.43 10.95 6.96
N SER A 48 -3.27 9.64 7.06
CA SER A 48 -3.97 8.84 8.05
C SER A 48 -3.58 9.39 9.41
N GLY A 49 -4.50 10.15 10.01
CA GLY A 49 -4.41 10.54 11.41
C GLY A 49 -4.24 9.27 12.25
N ASP A 50 -3.34 9.34 13.22
CA ASP A 50 -3.02 8.30 14.20
C ASP A 50 -2.40 7.00 13.69
N THR A 51 -1.41 7.12 12.79
CA THR A 51 -0.46 6.02 12.60
C THR A 51 0.70 6.20 13.58
N LEU A 52 0.85 5.28 14.54
CA LEU A 52 2.02 5.19 15.42
C LEU A 52 3.30 5.45 14.61
N THR A 53 4.19 6.31 15.13
CA THR A 53 5.47 6.57 14.47
C THR A 53 6.23 5.26 14.30
N LYS A 54 7.04 5.15 13.23
CA LYS A 54 7.91 3.97 13.01
C LYS A 54 8.73 3.61 14.25
N ARG A 55 9.15 4.60 15.05
CA ARG A 55 9.89 4.38 16.30
C ARG A 55 9.04 3.70 17.38
N GLN A 56 7.79 4.12 17.55
CA GLN A 56 6.84 3.49 18.48
C GLN A 56 6.57 2.04 18.10
N ILE A 57 6.30 1.78 16.81
CA ILE A 57 6.09 0.42 16.31
C ILE A 57 7.30 -0.48 16.62
N ILE A 58 8.53 0.01 16.39
CA ILE A 58 9.75 -0.75 16.67
C ILE A 58 9.92 -1.02 18.18
N ALA A 59 9.58 -0.04 19.03
CA ALA A 59 9.66 -0.21 20.48
C ALA A 59 8.68 -1.29 20.96
N ASP A 60 7.43 -1.21 20.53
CA ASP A 60 6.37 -2.15 20.91
C ASP A 60 6.69 -3.60 20.46
N LEU A 61 7.23 -3.77 19.24
CA LEU A 61 7.64 -5.07 18.73
C LEU A 61 8.81 -5.66 19.54
N LYS A 62 9.80 -4.84 19.93
CA LYS A 62 10.92 -5.28 20.75
C LYS A 62 10.46 -5.74 22.14
N GLU A 63 9.57 -4.99 22.77
CA GLU A 63 9.00 -5.34 24.07
C GLU A 63 8.21 -6.65 23.99
N THR A 64 7.33 -6.76 23.00
CA THR A 64 6.49 -7.95 22.78
C THR A 64 7.35 -9.20 22.53
N SER A 65 8.40 -9.08 21.72
CA SER A 65 9.33 -10.19 21.45
C SER A 65 10.05 -10.66 22.72
N LYS A 66 10.51 -9.73 23.56
CA LYS A 66 11.15 -10.05 24.85
C LYS A 66 10.18 -10.77 25.79
N ALA A 67 8.94 -10.28 25.90
CA ALA A 67 7.92 -10.89 26.74
C ALA A 67 7.55 -12.29 26.26
N LEU A 68 7.44 -12.50 24.95
CA LEU A 68 7.15 -13.80 24.36
C LEU A 68 8.30 -14.80 24.59
N GLY A 69 9.55 -14.36 24.44
CA GLY A 69 10.73 -15.18 24.76
C GLY A 69 10.76 -15.64 26.21
N ALA A 70 10.44 -14.76 27.15
CA ALA A 70 10.34 -15.11 28.57
C ALA A 70 9.21 -16.12 28.85
N LYS A 71 8.07 -16.01 28.15
CA LYS A 71 6.98 -17.00 28.24
C LYS A 71 7.39 -18.35 27.67
N LYS A 72 8.08 -18.37 26.53
CA LYS A 72 8.60 -19.61 25.92
C LYS A 72 9.54 -20.36 26.87
N LEU A 73 10.51 -19.65 27.47
CA LEU A 73 11.45 -20.26 28.43
C LEU A 73 10.76 -20.90 29.64
N LYS A 74 9.62 -20.34 30.09
CA LYS A 74 8.82 -20.93 31.17
C LYS A 74 8.15 -22.23 30.74
N ILE A 75 7.64 -22.28 29.50
CA ILE A 75 7.01 -23.47 28.93
C ILE A 75 8.06 -24.58 28.73
N ASP A 76 9.21 -24.25 28.14
CA ASP A 76 10.32 -25.18 27.89
C ASP A 76 10.91 -25.78 29.19
N ARG A 77 10.62 -25.20 30.37
CA ARG A 77 11.03 -25.76 31.67
C ARG A 77 10.06 -26.81 32.21
N VAL A 78 8.81 -26.80 31.75
CA VAL A 78 7.75 -27.69 32.22
C VAL A 78 7.60 -28.92 31.32
N ILE A 79 8.03 -28.81 30.07
CA ILE A 79 8.10 -29.91 29.08
C ILE A 79 9.47 -30.59 29.21
#